data_AF-A0A964HVB4-F1
#
_entry.id   AF-A0A964HVB4-F1
#
_cell.length_a   1.000
_cell.length_b   1.000
_cell.length_c   1.000
_cell.angle_alpha   90.00
_cell.angle_beta   90.00
_cell.angle_gamma   90.00
#
_symmetry.space_group_name_H-M   'P 1'
#
loop_
_entity.id
_entity.type
_entity.pdbx_description
1 polymer ?
#
loop_
_entity_poly.entity_id
_entity_poly.type
_entity_poly.pdbx_seq_one_letter_code
_entity_poly.pdbx_strand_id
1 'polypeptide(L)'
;MREVDQVFWADEFRALQSQGYFFFDFLTAYERDSQLVVIARVANPETKQSQMLTAKVDAQQNSMASISVTYPGAIWHERETTEMFGISFVGLEDARPLLRRSMLGRPPLLKSSVLAARMLKPWPGQPSHRKQQPVGVVDDWLQL
;
A
#
# COMPACT_ATOMS: atom_id res chain seq x y z
N MET A 1 -8.81 12.50 -8.11
CA MET A 1 -8.21 12.12 -6.82
C MET A 1 -8.27 13.33 -5.92
N ARG A 2 -8.96 13.23 -4.79
CA ARG A 2 -9.10 14.31 -3.81
C ARG A 2 -8.13 14.03 -2.65
N GLU A 3 -7.22 14.97 -2.40
CA GLU A 3 -6.36 14.89 -1.23
C GLU A 3 -7.16 15.32 0.02
N VAL A 4 -7.02 14.54 1.09
CA VAL A 4 -7.63 14.81 2.39
C VAL A 4 -6.55 14.74 3.46
N ASP A 5 -6.71 15.51 4.52
CA ASP A 5 -5.86 15.38 5.69
C ASP A 5 -6.10 14.00 6.33
N GLN A 6 -5.03 13.34 6.78
CA GLN A 6 -5.12 12.03 7.42
C GLN A 6 -6.05 12.05 8.64
N VAL A 7 -6.14 13.17 9.37
CA VAL A 7 -6.99 13.31 10.55
C VAL A 7 -8.47 13.15 10.19
N PHE A 8 -8.87 13.55 8.98
CA PHE A 8 -10.25 13.43 8.50
C PHE A 8 -10.48 12.18 7.65
N TRP A 9 -9.49 11.30 7.49
CA TRP A 9 -9.57 10.15 6.58
C TRP A 9 -10.82 9.30 6.81
N ALA A 10 -11.00 8.76 8.02
CA ALA A 10 -12.14 7.90 8.33
C ALA A 10 -13.48 8.66 8.27
N ASP A 11 -13.48 9.94 8.64
CA ASP A 11 -14.67 10.80 8.67
C ASP A 11 -15.18 11.08 7.26
N GLU A 12 -14.28 11.33 6.32
CA GLU A 12 -14.62 11.51 4.91
C GLU A 12 -15.25 10.23 4.33
N PHE A 13 -14.73 9.05 4.68
CA PHE A 13 -15.31 7.77 4.24
C PHE A 13 -16.70 7.52 4.84
N ARG A 14 -16.93 7.92 6.10
CA ARG A 14 -18.26 7.89 6.74
C ARG A 14 -19.24 8.85 6.06
N ALA A 15 -18.80 10.07 5.74
CA ALA A 15 -19.61 11.06 5.02
C ALA A 15 -19.96 10.61 3.60
N LEU A 16 -19.03 9.94 2.91
CA LEU A 16 -19.30 9.35 1.60
C LEU A 16 -20.31 8.20 1.70
N GLN A 17 -20.21 7.36 2.72
CA GLN A 17 -21.18 6.28 2.93
C GLN A 17 -22.60 6.85 3.12
N SER A 18 -22.76 7.93 3.91
CA SER A 18 -24.08 8.56 4.10
C SER A 18 -24.64 9.24 2.83
N GLN A 19 -23.80 9.46 1.81
CA GLN A 19 -24.19 9.98 0.50
C GLN A 19 -24.47 8.87 -0.53
N GLY A 20 -24.47 7.61 -0.13
CA GLY A 20 -24.77 6.46 -0.99
C GLY A 20 -23.57 5.81 -1.67
N TYR A 21 -22.33 6.17 -1.31
CA TYR A 21 -21.13 5.51 -1.82
C TYR A 21 -20.87 4.18 -1.11
N PHE A 22 -21.77 3.21 -1.26
CA PHE A 22 -21.72 1.95 -0.51
C PHE A 22 -20.72 0.93 -1.05
N PHE A 23 -20.29 1.06 -2.30
CA PHE A 23 -19.39 0.09 -2.91
C PHE A 23 -17.93 0.46 -2.64
N PHE A 24 -17.27 -0.29 -1.77
CA PHE A 24 -15.82 -0.23 -1.62
C PHE A 24 -15.14 -0.99 -2.76
N ASP A 25 -14.19 -0.34 -3.44
CA ASP A 25 -13.48 -0.90 -4.58
C ASP A 25 -12.10 -1.40 -4.18
N PHE A 26 -11.21 -0.51 -3.74
CA PHE A 26 -9.88 -0.89 -3.27
C PHE A 26 -9.29 0.11 -2.27
N LEU A 27 -8.27 -0.34 -1.55
CA LEU A 27 -7.35 0.48 -0.75
C LEU A 27 -5.93 -0.04 -0.95
N THR A 28 -4.97 0.86 -1.15
CA THR A 28 -3.55 0.53 -1.19
C THR A 28 -2.71 1.75 -0.80
N ALA A 29 -1.39 1.68 -0.95
CA ALA A 29 -0.50 2.81 -0.76
C ALA A 29 0.51 2.93 -1.89
N TYR A 30 1.17 4.08 -1.96
CA TYR A 30 2.33 4.30 -2.79
C TYR A 30 3.31 5.24 -2.09
N GLU A 31 4.58 5.18 -2.50
CA GLU A 31 5.62 6.08 -2.03
C GLU A 31 5.94 7.12 -3.11
N ARG A 32 5.90 8.40 -2.76
CA ARG A 32 6.31 9.51 -3.62
C ARG A 32 7.14 10.49 -2.80
N ASP A 33 8.31 10.87 -3.32
CA ASP A 33 9.20 11.83 -2.66
C ASP A 33 9.53 11.44 -1.20
N SER A 34 9.79 10.16 -0.96
CA SER A 34 10.02 9.54 0.37
C SER A 34 8.84 9.63 1.35
N GLN A 35 7.64 9.95 0.85
CA GLN A 35 6.41 10.05 1.61
C GLN A 35 5.44 8.95 1.20
N LEU A 36 4.93 8.19 2.18
CA LEU A 36 3.85 7.23 1.95
C LEU A 36 2.51 7.96 1.85
N VAL A 37 1.69 7.50 0.90
CA VAL A 37 0.33 8.00 0.66
C VAL A 37 -0.60 6.81 0.56
N VAL A 38 -1.65 6.79 1.38
CA VAL A 38 -2.75 5.83 1.26
C VAL A 38 -3.73 6.35 0.22
N ILE A 39 -4.24 5.46 -0.62
CA ILE A 39 -5.25 5.72 -1.62
C ILE A 39 -6.38 4.72 -1.49
N ALA A 40 -7.63 5.19 -1.58
CA ALA A 40 -8.79 4.31 -1.58
C ALA A 40 -9.91 4.86 -2.46
N ARG A 41 -10.70 3.93 -3.02
CA ARG A 41 -11.82 4.23 -3.91
C ARG A 41 -13.12 3.63 -3.40
N VAL A 42 -14.18 4.44 -3.46
CA VAL A 42 -15.57 4.01 -3.23
C VAL A 42 -16.46 4.50 -4.37
N ALA A 43 -17.57 3.81 -4.62
CA ALA A 43 -18.52 4.12 -5.68
C ALA A 43 -19.96 4.11 -5.16
N ASN A 44 -20.78 4.98 -5.76
CA ASN A 44 -22.23 4.94 -5.63
C ASN A 44 -22.76 4.08 -6.81
N PRO A 45 -23.31 2.89 -6.53
CA PRO A 45 -23.74 1.97 -7.58
C PRO A 45 -24.97 2.47 -8.35
N GLU A 46 -25.82 3.30 -7.74
CA GLU A 46 -27.03 3.85 -8.38
C GLU A 46 -26.67 4.95 -9.38
N THR A 47 -25.82 5.89 -8.97
CA THR A 47 -25.43 7.03 -9.82
C THR A 47 -24.25 6.72 -10.73
N LYS A 48 -23.57 5.59 -10.51
CA LYS A 48 -22.32 5.17 -11.18
C LYS A 48 -21.17 6.15 -10.97
N GLN A 49 -21.27 7.03 -9.97
CA GLN A 49 -20.21 7.95 -9.60
C GLN A 49 -19.21 7.28 -8.65
N SER A 50 -17.98 7.77 -8.62
CA SER A 50 -16.96 7.25 -7.70
C SER A 50 -16.08 8.35 -7.14
N GLN A 51 -15.58 8.12 -5.93
CA GLN A 51 -14.69 9.00 -5.22
C GLN A 51 -13.39 8.26 -4.92
N MET A 52 -12.28 8.93 -5.20
CA MET A 52 -10.93 8.44 -4.98
C MET A 52 -10.22 9.43 -4.07
N LEU A 53 -9.94 9.01 -2.84
CA LEU A 53 -9.31 9.83 -1.81
C LEU A 53 -7.87 9.40 -1.59
N THR A 54 -7.03 10.37 -1.30
CA THR A 54 -5.65 10.14 -0.88
C THR A 54 -5.30 10.93 0.36
N ALA A 55 -4.45 10.36 1.21
CA ALA A 55 -3.92 11.04 2.37
C ALA A 55 -2.47 10.62 2.61
N LYS A 56 -1.62 11.59 2.91
CA LYS A 56 -0.24 11.35 3.32
C LYS A 56 -0.24 10.70 4.70
N VAL A 57 0.56 9.66 4.86
CA VAL A 57 0.73 8.96 6.14
C VAL A 57 1.67 9.77 7.03
N ASP A 58 1.34 9.92 8.31
CA ASP A 58 2.25 10.51 9.28
C ASP A 58 3.62 9.84 9.25
N ALA A 59 4.69 10.58 8.99
CA ALA A 59 6.03 10.02 8.89
C ALA A 59 6.60 9.58 10.26
N GLN A 60 6.09 10.13 11.38
CA GLN A 60 6.53 9.77 12.73
C GLN A 60 5.82 8.51 13.23
N GLN A 61 4.51 8.39 12.97
CA GLN A 61 3.70 7.29 13.48
C GLN A 61 3.55 6.13 12.48
N ASN A 62 3.75 6.40 11.19
CA ASN A 62 3.54 5.47 10.09
C ASN A 62 2.18 4.75 10.17
N SER A 63 1.15 5.50 10.56
CA SER A 63 -0.18 4.97 10.86
C SER A 63 -1.28 5.75 10.17
N MET A 64 -2.42 5.08 9.97
CA MET A 64 -3.61 5.64 9.36
C MET A 64 -4.86 5.12 10.09
N ALA A 65 -5.94 5.90 10.12
CA ALA A 65 -7.20 5.39 10.65
C ALA A 65 -7.77 4.29 9.74
N SER A 66 -8.22 3.18 10.33
CA SER A 66 -8.93 2.14 9.58
C SER A 66 -10.29 2.68 9.12
N ILE A 67 -10.69 2.30 7.91
CA ILE A 67 -12.03 2.52 7.36
C ILE A 67 -12.88 1.25 7.39
N SER A 68 -12.37 0.15 7.97
CA SER A 68 -13.04 -1.15 7.99
C SER A 68 -14.37 -1.15 8.75
N VAL A 69 -14.53 -0.29 9.76
CA VAL A 69 -15.82 -0.08 10.45
C VAL A 69 -16.89 0.44 9.47
N THR A 70 -16.51 1.33 8.56
CA THR A 70 -17.40 1.89 7.53
C THR A 70 -17.57 0.91 6.38
N TYR A 71 -16.47 0.32 5.91
CA TYR A 71 -16.41 -0.60 4.78
C TYR A 71 -15.72 -1.89 5.20
N PRO A 72 -16.47 -2.92 5.65
CA PRO A 72 -15.87 -4.17 6.15
C PRO A 72 -14.91 -4.86 5.17
N GLY A 73 -15.14 -4.71 3.86
CA GLY A 73 -14.24 -5.22 2.82
C GLY A 73 -12.84 -4.61 2.80
N ALA A 74 -12.65 -3.43 3.42
CA ALA A 74 -11.35 -2.79 3.53
C ALA A 74 -10.36 -3.56 4.41
N ILE A 75 -10.83 -4.44 5.31
CA ILE A 75 -9.97 -5.20 6.24
C ILE A 75 -8.87 -5.98 5.51
N TRP A 76 -9.18 -6.59 4.36
CA TRP A 76 -8.22 -7.35 3.56
C TRP A 76 -7.16 -6.45 2.94
N HIS A 77 -7.59 -5.29 2.42
CA HIS A 77 -6.73 -4.31 1.76
C HIS A 77 -5.83 -3.58 2.76
N GLU A 78 -6.35 -3.27 3.96
CA GLU A 78 -5.58 -2.70 5.05
C GLU A 78 -4.50 -3.67 5.53
N ARG A 79 -4.83 -4.96 5.71
CA ARG A 79 -3.84 -6.01 6.05
C ARG A 79 -2.76 -6.15 4.98
N GLU A 80 -3.15 -6.25 3.71
CA GLU A 80 -2.20 -6.28 2.59
C GLU A 80 -1.29 -5.05 2.61
N THR A 81 -1.87 -3.85 2.78
CA THR A 81 -1.13 -2.58 2.80
C THR A 81 -0.18 -2.50 4.00
N THR A 82 -0.58 -3.01 5.17
CA THR A 82 0.30 -3.14 6.33
C THR A 82 1.50 -4.03 6.01
N GLU A 83 1.31 -5.17 5.36
CA GLU A 83 2.41 -6.07 5.04
C GLU A 83 3.35 -5.55 3.95
N MET A 84 2.77 -4.91 2.94
CA MET A 84 3.46 -4.48 1.73
C MET A 84 4.19 -3.15 1.90
N PHE A 85 3.63 -2.22 2.69
CA PHE A 85 4.17 -0.87 2.90
C PHE A 85 4.52 -0.56 4.37
N GLY A 86 4.15 -1.41 5.32
CA GLY A 86 4.45 -1.20 6.74
C GLY A 86 3.53 -0.21 7.45
N ILE A 87 2.43 0.21 6.84
CA ILE A 87 1.49 1.19 7.40
C ILE A 87 0.58 0.50 8.44
N SER A 88 0.51 1.04 9.65
CA SER A 88 -0.38 0.52 10.69
C SER A 88 -1.79 1.15 10.60
N PHE A 89 -2.83 0.33 10.50
CA PHE A 89 -4.21 0.83 10.52
C PHE A 89 -4.80 0.79 11.94
N VAL A 90 -5.08 1.95 12.51
CA VAL A 90 -5.67 2.09 13.85
C VAL A 90 -7.14 1.72 13.80
N GLY A 91 -7.55 0.76 14.64
CA GLY A 91 -8.92 0.21 14.64
C GLY A 91 -9.09 -1.06 13.80
N LEU A 92 -8.01 -1.62 13.26
CA LEU A 92 -8.03 -2.91 12.56
C LEU A 92 -8.17 -4.06 13.57
N GLU A 93 -9.26 -4.83 13.48
CA GLU A 93 -9.53 -5.94 14.41
C GLU A 93 -8.70 -7.20 14.13
N ASP A 94 -8.37 -7.47 12.85
CA ASP A 94 -7.58 -8.62 12.43
C ASP A 94 -6.25 -8.18 11.79
N ALA A 95 -5.16 -8.28 12.56
CA ALA A 95 -3.81 -7.93 12.12
C ALA A 95 -2.98 -9.14 11.66
N ARG A 96 -3.60 -10.30 11.41
CA ARG A 96 -2.86 -11.49 10.96
C ARG A 96 -2.27 -11.28 9.56
N PRO A 97 -1.04 -11.76 9.30
CA PRO A 97 -0.49 -11.78 7.97
C PRO A 97 -1.41 -12.47 6.95
N LEU A 98 -1.40 -11.99 5.72
CA LEU A 98 -2.27 -12.32 4.61
C LEU A 98 -1.45 -12.84 3.43
N LEU A 99 -0.40 -12.13 3.02
CA LEU A 99 0.38 -12.44 1.81
C LEU A 99 1.80 -12.93 2.13
N ARG A 100 2.46 -12.32 3.12
CA ARG A 100 3.85 -12.63 3.45
C ARG A 100 3.94 -13.89 4.29
N ARG A 101 4.80 -14.81 3.86
CA ARG A 101 5.19 -16.00 4.65
C ARG A 101 5.99 -15.65 5.90
N SER A 102 6.68 -14.52 5.89
CA SER A 102 7.46 -14.00 7.00
C SER A 102 7.47 -12.47 6.97
N MET A 103 7.32 -11.87 8.15
CA MET A 103 7.40 -10.42 8.36
C MET A 103 8.84 -9.93 8.54
N LEU A 104 9.83 -10.83 8.48
CA LEU A 104 11.25 -10.45 8.51
C LEU A 104 11.62 -9.62 7.27
N GLY A 105 12.45 -8.60 7.49
CA GLY A 105 12.91 -7.68 6.44
C GLY A 105 11.92 -6.55 6.14
N ARG A 106 12.37 -5.59 5.34
CA ARG A 106 11.59 -4.38 5.00
C ARG A 106 10.30 -4.74 4.23
N PRO A 107 9.24 -3.93 4.34
CA PRO A 107 8.05 -4.10 3.51
C PRO A 107 8.40 -4.08 2.02
N PRO A 108 8.00 -5.10 1.24
CA PRO A 108 8.55 -5.37 -0.09
C PRO A 108 8.23 -4.31 -1.15
N LEU A 109 7.18 -3.49 -0.96
CA LEU A 109 6.78 -2.49 -1.95
C LEU A 109 7.31 -1.07 -1.66
N LEU A 110 8.12 -0.89 -0.61
CA LEU A 110 8.87 0.35 -0.43
C LEU A 110 9.94 0.50 -1.51
N LYS A 111 10.19 1.73 -1.96
CA LYS A 111 11.23 2.00 -2.97
C LYS A 111 12.63 1.68 -2.47
N SER A 112 12.82 1.71 -1.15
CA SER A 112 14.08 1.35 -0.50
C SER A 112 14.26 -0.14 -0.25
N SER A 113 13.30 -0.99 -0.63
CA SER A 113 13.38 -2.44 -0.43
C SER A 113 14.13 -3.13 -1.56
N VAL A 114 15.10 -3.96 -1.15
CA VAL A 114 15.98 -4.69 -2.07
C VAL A 114 15.27 -5.92 -2.64
N LEU A 115 15.17 -6.00 -3.97
CA LEU A 115 14.66 -7.17 -4.69
C LEU A 115 15.74 -8.27 -4.78
N ALA A 116 16.06 -8.91 -3.66
CA ALA A 116 17.10 -9.94 -3.55
C ALA A 116 16.92 -11.10 -4.56
N ALA A 117 15.69 -11.39 -4.97
CA ALA A 117 15.40 -12.39 -6.00
C ALA A 117 16.09 -12.12 -7.35
N ARG A 118 16.36 -10.84 -7.71
CA ARG A 118 17.12 -10.49 -8.93
C ARG A 118 18.60 -10.81 -8.83
N MET A 119 19.14 -10.89 -7.62
CA MET A 119 20.55 -11.26 -7.39
C MET A 119 20.70 -12.78 -7.33
N LEU A 120 19.74 -13.46 -6.71
CA LEU A 120 19.83 -14.89 -6.40
C LEU A 120 19.37 -15.79 -7.54
N LYS A 121 18.40 -15.37 -8.35
CA LYS A 121 17.86 -16.19 -9.44
C LYS A 121 18.64 -15.92 -10.72
N PRO A 122 19.40 -16.90 -11.26
CA PRO A 122 20.06 -16.74 -12.54
C PRO A 122 19.05 -16.43 -13.64
N TRP A 123 19.43 -15.58 -14.58
CA TRP A 123 18.60 -15.32 -15.75
C TRP A 123 18.43 -16.62 -16.56
N PRO A 124 17.20 -17.03 -16.92
CA PRO A 124 16.99 -18.31 -17.61
C PRO A 124 17.38 -18.30 -19.09
N GLY A 125 17.65 -17.12 -19.68
CA GLY A 125 18.11 -17.00 -21.06
C GLY A 125 19.63 -17.12 -21.20
N GLN A 126 20.13 -17.18 -22.44
CA GLN A 126 21.57 -17.20 -22.69
C GLN A 126 22.25 -16.00 -22.02
N PRO A 127 23.36 -16.21 -21.28
CA PRO A 127 24.09 -15.11 -20.68
C PRO A 127 24.56 -14.14 -21.77
N SER A 128 24.29 -12.86 -21.56
CA SER A 128 24.92 -11.83 -22.38
C SER A 128 26.44 -11.92 -22.23
N HIS A 129 27.18 -11.80 -23.34
CA HIS A 129 28.64 -11.69 -23.31
C HIS A 129 29.11 -10.41 -22.58
N ARG A 130 28.23 -9.43 -22.38
CA ARG A 130 28.49 -8.26 -21.53
C ARG A 130 28.17 -8.61 -20.09
N LYS A 131 29.16 -8.45 -19.20
CA LYS A 131 28.98 -8.42 -17.75
C LYS A 131 28.23 -7.15 -17.37
N GLN A 132 26.91 -7.15 -17.54
CA GLN A 132 26.03 -6.10 -17.03
C GLN A 132 25.17 -6.69 -15.94
N GLN A 133 24.97 -5.92 -14.87
CA GLN A 133 24.04 -6.31 -13.82
C GLN A 133 22.62 -6.39 -14.39
N PRO A 134 21.73 -7.20 -13.78
CA PRO A 134 20.31 -7.19 -14.13
C PRO A 134 19.75 -5.76 -14.04
N VAL A 135 18.97 -5.34 -15.03
CA VAL A 135 18.32 -4.03 -15.04
C VAL A 135 17.62 -3.77 -13.71
N GLY A 136 17.82 -2.60 -13.10
CA GLY A 136 17.19 -2.19 -11.83
C GLY A 136 17.82 -2.76 -10.55
N VAL A 137 19.04 -3.30 -10.62
CA VAL A 137 19.92 -3.50 -9.45
C VAL A 137 20.80 -2.27 -9.30
N VAL A 138 20.81 -1.63 -8.12
CA VAL A 138 21.64 -0.45 -7.82
C VAL A 138 22.96 -0.92 -7.21
N ASP A 139 24.09 -0.30 -7.55
CA ASP A 139 25.43 -0.78 -7.16
C ASP A 139 25.62 -0.91 -5.65
N ASP A 140 25.00 -0.02 -4.86
CA ASP A 140 25.10 -0.03 -3.38
C ASP A 140 24.32 -1.17 -2.71
N TRP A 141 23.50 -1.93 -3.46
CA TRP A 141 22.77 -3.10 -2.92
C TRP A 141 23.68 -4.31 -2.67
N LEU A 142 24.92 -4.26 -3.18
CA LEU A 142 25.94 -5.31 -3.07
C LEU A 142 26.85 -5.18 -1.84
N GLN A 143 26.70 -4.14 -1.02
CA GLN A 143 27.57 -3.87 0.14
C GLN A 143 27.01 -4.34 1.49
N LEU A 144 26.10 -5.31 1.51
CA LEU A 144 25.58 -5.92 2.74
C LEU A 144 26.49 -7.04 3.27
#